data_AF-A0A1V9QU69-F1
#
_entry.id   AF-A0A1V9QU69-F1
#
_cell.length_a   1.000
_cell.length_b   1.000
_cell.length_c   1.000
_cell.angle_alpha   90.00
_cell.angle_beta   90.00
_cell.angle_gamma   90.00
#
_symmetry.space_group_name_H-M   'P 1'
#
loop_
_entity.id
_entity.type
_entity.pdbx_description
1 polymer ?
#
loop_
_entity_poly.entity_id
_entity_poly.type
_entity_poly.pdbx_seq_one_letter_code
_entity_poly.pdbx_strand_id
1 'polypeptide(L)'
;MDYMELFEPVDEVQTARNVRNFFNKDLDKLLRMANEVPSFLRSPVIDDMPKSPIFKNGSEEILVNHFESKSYIAKNILIGVSKALNNCRLIHKQILIAKYLDDMYDWQIMQRLNYEKTRYAELKINALNEFADRLEVQPDCPNLHVYIKKNGNQTES
;
A
#
# COMPACT_ATOMS: atom_id res chain seq x y z
N MET A 1 14.41 19.72 16.25
CA MET A 1 14.30 18.88 15.05
C MET A 1 13.95 19.82 13.91
N ASP A 2 14.84 19.97 12.94
CA ASP A 2 14.53 20.72 11.73
C ASP A 2 13.48 19.93 10.95
N TYR A 3 12.42 20.57 10.48
CA TYR A 3 11.36 19.89 9.73
C TYR A 3 11.90 19.33 8.40
N MET A 4 13.02 19.85 7.90
CA MET A 4 13.73 19.29 6.75
C MET A 4 14.37 17.92 7.06
N GLU A 5 14.62 17.59 8.33
CA GLU A 5 15.10 16.27 8.75
C GLU A 5 13.97 15.25 8.87
N LEU A 6 12.70 15.68 8.86
CA LEU A 6 11.54 14.78 8.90
C LEU A 6 11.33 14.04 7.57
N PHE A 7 11.76 14.64 6.46
CA PHE A 7 11.56 14.11 5.13
C PHE A 7 12.86 13.46 4.63
N GLU A 8 13.03 12.17 4.91
CA GLU A 8 14.10 11.41 4.28
C GLU A 8 13.92 11.39 2.76
N PRO A 9 14.97 11.69 1.97
CA PRO A 9 14.85 11.73 0.53
C PRO A 9 14.54 10.32 -0.02
N VAL A 10 13.52 10.24 -0.87
CA VAL A 10 13.04 9.00 -1.47
C VAL A 10 13.33 8.98 -2.98
N ASP A 11 13.73 7.82 -3.49
CA ASP A 11 13.72 7.54 -4.93
C ASP A 11 12.27 7.29 -5.36
N GLU A 12 11.60 8.35 -5.83
CA GLU A 12 10.20 8.31 -6.24
C GLU A 12 9.92 7.31 -7.38
N VAL A 13 10.88 7.10 -8.28
CA VAL A 13 10.71 6.20 -9.42
C VAL A 13 10.78 4.76 -8.94
N GLN A 14 11.75 4.44 -8.09
CA GLN A 14 11.92 3.10 -7.56
C GLN A 14 10.83 2.75 -6.53
N THR A 15 10.41 3.70 -5.70
CA THR A 15 9.24 3.56 -4.81
C THR A 15 7.98 3.27 -5.63
N ALA A 16 7.71 4.05 -6.69
CA ALA A 16 6.56 3.79 -7.56
C ALA A 16 6.59 2.39 -8.21
N ARG A 17 7.79 1.85 -8.51
CA ARG A 17 7.95 0.46 -8.99
C ARG A 17 7.63 -0.56 -7.90
N ASN A 18 8.06 -0.34 -6.65
CA ASN A 18 7.72 -1.20 -5.52
C ASN A 18 6.22 -1.26 -5.30
N VAL A 19 5.55 -0.10 -5.29
CA VAL A 19 4.09 -0.01 -5.16
C VAL A 19 3.37 -0.72 -6.29
N ARG A 20 3.83 -0.57 -7.54
CA ARG A 20 3.28 -1.32 -8.68
C ARG A 20 3.43 -2.83 -8.51
N ASN A 21 4.60 -3.30 -8.05
CA ASN A 21 4.83 -4.72 -7.81
C ASN A 21 3.91 -5.26 -6.71
N PHE A 22 3.74 -4.49 -5.62
CA PHE A 22 2.82 -4.82 -4.54
C PHE A 22 1.39 -5.00 -5.06
N PHE A 23 0.84 -4.02 -5.80
CA PHE A 23 -0.51 -4.11 -6.37
C PHE A 23 -0.67 -5.29 -7.34
N ASN A 24 0.32 -5.54 -8.20
CA ASN A 24 0.21 -6.57 -9.24
C ASN A 24 0.47 -8.00 -8.76
N LYS A 25 1.15 -8.19 -7.62
CA LYS A 25 1.60 -9.51 -7.16
C LYS A 25 1.17 -9.85 -5.75
N ASP A 26 1.31 -8.92 -4.82
CA ASP A 26 1.18 -9.22 -3.40
C ASP A 26 -0.23 -8.95 -2.89
N LEU A 27 -0.91 -7.93 -3.41
CA LEU A 27 -2.28 -7.61 -3.04
C LEU A 27 -3.23 -8.80 -3.26
N ASP A 28 -3.14 -9.46 -4.42
CA ASP A 28 -3.96 -10.62 -4.76
C ASP A 28 -3.65 -11.85 -3.87
N LYS A 29 -2.40 -12.01 -3.42
CA LYS A 29 -2.06 -13.04 -2.41
C LYS A 29 -2.67 -12.69 -1.05
N LEU A 30 -2.63 -11.43 -0.64
CA LEU A 30 -3.21 -10.96 0.62
C LEU A 30 -4.74 -11.15 0.63
N LEU A 31 -5.41 -10.79 -0.46
CA LEU A 31 -6.84 -11.02 -0.65
C LEU A 31 -7.21 -12.50 -0.49
N ARG A 32 -6.51 -13.39 -1.19
CA ARG A 32 -6.71 -14.85 -1.03
C ARG A 32 -6.44 -15.34 0.39
N MET A 33 -5.38 -14.84 1.03
CA MET A 33 -4.99 -15.26 2.37
C MET A 33 -6.01 -14.83 3.43
N ALA A 34 -6.62 -13.66 3.26
CA ALA A 34 -7.68 -13.15 4.12
C ALA A 34 -9.08 -13.65 3.74
N ASN A 35 -9.21 -14.43 2.66
CA ASN A 35 -10.49 -14.83 2.06
C ASN A 35 -11.39 -13.61 1.71
N GLU A 36 -10.78 -12.55 1.18
CA GLU A 36 -11.44 -11.31 0.76
C GLU A 36 -11.36 -11.12 -0.75
N VAL A 37 -12.18 -10.22 -1.29
CA VAL A 37 -12.21 -9.86 -2.71
C VAL A 37 -11.87 -8.37 -2.92
N PRO A 38 -11.46 -7.92 -4.12
CA PRO A 38 -11.03 -6.53 -4.34
C PRO A 38 -12.02 -5.45 -3.91
N SER A 39 -13.33 -5.74 -3.88
CA SER A 39 -14.35 -4.79 -3.39
C SER A 39 -14.19 -4.42 -1.91
N PHE A 40 -13.51 -5.25 -1.11
CA PHE A 40 -13.14 -4.95 0.28
C PHE A 40 -12.41 -3.60 0.41
N LEU A 41 -11.53 -3.28 -0.54
CA LEU A 41 -10.70 -2.08 -0.54
C LEU A 41 -11.47 -0.78 -0.86
N ARG A 42 -12.73 -0.90 -1.29
CA ARG A 42 -13.60 0.25 -1.61
C ARG A 42 -14.44 0.71 -0.42
N SER A 43 -14.58 -0.13 0.59
CA SER A 43 -15.40 0.15 1.77
C SER A 43 -14.65 1.11 2.71
N PRO A 44 -15.32 2.16 3.24
CA PRO A 44 -14.79 2.91 4.36
C PRO A 44 -14.57 1.93 5.53
N VAL A 45 -13.34 1.83 6.02
CA VAL A 45 -13.05 0.92 7.14
C VAL A 45 -13.64 1.53 8.42
N ILE A 46 -14.62 0.85 9.02
CA ILE A 46 -15.10 1.14 10.37
C ILE A 46 -14.11 0.50 11.35
N ASP A 47 -13.55 1.29 12.27
CA ASP A 47 -12.44 0.95 13.17
C ASP A 47 -12.88 0.04 14.35
N ASP A 48 -13.77 -0.91 14.11
CA ASP A 48 -14.39 -1.75 15.15
C ASP A 48 -13.81 -3.17 15.15
N MET A 49 -12.48 -3.25 15.12
CA MET A 49 -11.79 -4.54 15.02
C MET A 49 -11.53 -5.13 16.42
N PRO A 50 -11.94 -6.38 16.69
CA PRO A 50 -11.72 -7.00 17.99
C PRO A 50 -10.21 -7.18 18.26
N LYS A 51 -9.79 -6.86 19.48
CA LYS A 51 -8.43 -7.13 19.98
C LYS A 51 -8.18 -8.63 20.04
N SER A 52 -6.95 -9.05 19.71
CA SER A 52 -6.52 -10.43 19.48
C SER A 52 -7.09 -11.49 20.43
N PRO A 53 -7.40 -12.70 19.96
CA PRO A 53 -7.82 -13.79 20.84
C PRO A 53 -6.66 -14.30 21.69
N ILE A 54 -6.96 -14.72 22.93
CA ILE A 54 -6.03 -15.37 23.86
C ILE A 54 -6.11 -16.88 23.60
N PHE A 55 -5.06 -17.50 23.07
CA PHE A 55 -5.07 -18.92 22.66
C PHE A 55 -4.42 -19.86 23.71
N LYS A 56 -5.00 -21.05 23.89
CA LYS A 56 -4.51 -22.16 24.72
C LYS A 56 -3.80 -23.20 23.83
N ASN A 57 -3.35 -24.32 24.40
CA ASN A 57 -2.34 -25.23 23.80
C ASN A 57 -2.94 -26.56 23.28
N GLY A 58 -2.69 -26.88 22.01
CA GLY A 58 -2.88 -28.20 21.39
C GLY A 58 -2.27 -28.24 19.99
N SER A 59 -1.70 -29.37 19.55
CA SER A 59 -0.95 -29.44 18.27
C SER A 59 -1.82 -29.24 17.00
N GLU A 60 -3.11 -29.61 17.03
CA GLU A 60 -4.10 -29.21 16.02
C GLU A 60 -4.45 -27.72 16.12
N GLU A 61 -4.46 -27.18 17.36
CA GLU A 61 -4.57 -25.75 17.63
C GLU A 61 -3.42 -25.01 16.96
N ILE A 62 -2.19 -25.53 16.92
CA ILE A 62 -1.04 -24.84 16.30
C ILE A 62 -1.23 -24.57 14.80
N LEU A 63 -1.78 -25.53 14.04
CA LEU A 63 -2.02 -25.34 12.59
C LEU A 63 -3.20 -24.40 12.33
N VAL A 64 -4.29 -24.54 13.09
CA VAL A 64 -5.44 -23.62 13.03
C VAL A 64 -5.00 -22.21 13.46
N ASN A 65 -4.28 -22.09 14.57
CA ASN A 65 -3.74 -20.83 15.10
C ASN A 65 -2.82 -20.16 14.08
N HIS A 66 -1.97 -20.91 13.37
CA HIS A 66 -1.08 -20.35 12.34
C HIS A 66 -1.83 -19.86 11.11
N PHE A 67 -2.84 -20.60 10.66
CA PHE A 67 -3.69 -20.20 9.54
C PHE A 67 -4.52 -18.95 9.91
N GLU A 68 -5.19 -18.98 11.06
CA GLU A 68 -5.93 -17.85 11.62
C GLU A 68 -5.01 -16.63 11.82
N SER A 69 -3.78 -16.82 12.30
CA SER A 69 -2.80 -15.73 12.46
C SER A 69 -2.40 -15.11 11.12
N LYS A 70 -2.16 -15.93 10.08
CA LYS A 70 -1.81 -15.42 8.75
C LYS A 70 -2.97 -14.70 8.08
N SER A 71 -4.17 -15.27 8.14
CA SER A 71 -5.40 -14.64 7.62
C SER A 71 -5.66 -13.31 8.32
N TYR A 72 -5.52 -13.28 9.65
CA TYR A 72 -5.65 -12.07 10.47
C TYR A 72 -4.64 -10.99 10.08
N ILE A 73 -3.35 -11.33 9.98
CA ILE A 73 -2.30 -10.38 9.55
C ILE A 73 -2.61 -9.85 8.14
N ALA A 74 -2.97 -10.74 7.20
CA ALA A 74 -3.32 -10.34 5.85
C ALA A 74 -4.51 -9.36 5.83
N LYS A 75 -5.54 -9.63 6.64
CA LYS A 75 -6.71 -8.74 6.77
C LYS A 75 -6.34 -7.37 7.36
N ASN A 76 -5.45 -7.31 8.35
CA ASN A 76 -4.95 -6.05 8.90
C ASN A 76 -4.19 -5.23 7.84
N ILE A 77 -3.35 -5.90 7.04
CA ILE A 77 -2.66 -5.24 5.92
C ILE A 77 -3.68 -4.72 4.90
N LEU A 78 -4.70 -5.51 4.53
CA LEU A 78 -5.74 -5.06 3.60
C LEU A 78 -6.54 -3.86 4.14
N ILE A 79 -6.78 -3.81 5.45
CA ILE A 79 -7.37 -2.64 6.12
C ILE A 79 -6.46 -1.42 5.96
N GLY A 80 -5.16 -1.57 6.20
CA GLY A 80 -4.18 -0.51 5.97
C GLY A 80 -4.13 -0.05 4.51
N VAL A 81 -4.14 -0.99 3.55
CA VAL A 81 -4.21 -0.69 2.11
C VAL A 81 -5.49 0.09 1.78
N SER A 82 -6.65 -0.31 2.32
CA SER A 82 -7.90 0.40 2.13
C SER A 82 -7.84 1.83 2.72
N LYS A 83 -7.34 2.00 3.95
CA LYS A 83 -7.16 3.31 4.58
C LYS A 83 -6.21 4.19 3.75
N ALA A 84 -5.08 3.64 3.29
CA ALA A 84 -4.10 4.35 2.47
C ALA A 84 -4.68 4.80 1.13
N LEU A 85 -5.38 3.91 0.40
CA LEU A 85 -6.07 4.23 -0.85
C LEU A 85 -7.14 5.30 -0.67
N ASN A 86 -7.93 5.21 0.40
CA ASN A 86 -9.03 6.14 0.66
C ASN A 86 -8.55 7.53 1.09
N ASN A 87 -7.36 7.62 1.70
CA ASN A 87 -6.74 8.88 2.10
C ASN A 87 -5.87 9.53 1.02
N CYS A 88 -5.70 8.88 -0.13
CA CYS A 88 -5.09 9.52 -1.30
C CYS A 88 -5.99 10.64 -1.83
N ARG A 89 -5.38 11.70 -2.38
CA ARG A 89 -6.14 12.76 -3.08
C ARG A 89 -7.00 12.17 -4.20
N LEU A 90 -8.16 12.79 -4.47
CA LEU A 90 -9.20 12.24 -5.34
C LEU A 90 -8.67 11.72 -6.68
N ILE A 91 -7.86 12.52 -7.39
CA ILE A 91 -7.34 12.11 -8.71
C ILE A 91 -6.38 10.92 -8.63
N HIS A 92 -5.57 10.85 -7.58
CA HIS A 92 -4.65 9.72 -7.37
C HIS A 92 -5.41 8.45 -7.03
N LYS A 93 -6.36 8.54 -6.10
CA LYS A 93 -7.26 7.44 -5.77
C LYS A 93 -7.96 6.92 -7.03
N GLN A 94 -8.49 7.81 -7.88
CA GLN A 94 -9.13 7.41 -9.15
C GLN A 94 -8.17 6.68 -10.09
N ILE A 95 -6.94 7.16 -10.26
CA ILE A 95 -5.93 6.50 -11.10
C ILE A 95 -5.59 5.10 -10.55
N LEU A 96 -5.36 4.99 -9.24
CA LEU A 96 -4.98 3.71 -8.61
C LEU A 96 -6.11 2.68 -8.65
N ILE A 97 -7.33 3.08 -8.30
CA ILE A 97 -8.51 2.20 -8.34
C ILE A 97 -8.76 1.74 -9.78
N ALA A 98 -8.81 2.68 -10.73
CA ALA A 98 -9.04 2.34 -12.13
C ALA A 98 -7.96 1.39 -12.65
N LYS A 99 -6.69 1.60 -12.24
CA LYS A 99 -5.58 0.81 -12.75
C LYS A 99 -5.51 -0.60 -12.16
N TYR A 100 -5.66 -0.72 -10.84
CA TYR A 100 -5.31 -1.94 -10.11
C TYR A 100 -6.51 -2.68 -9.52
N LEU A 101 -7.68 -2.04 -9.41
CA LEU A 101 -8.90 -2.67 -8.91
C LEU A 101 -9.97 -2.85 -9.99
N ASP A 102 -9.91 -2.05 -11.06
CA ASP A 102 -10.79 -2.17 -12.24
C ASP A 102 -10.06 -2.72 -13.47
N ASP A 103 -8.77 -3.07 -13.35
CA ASP A 103 -7.92 -3.61 -14.43
C ASP A 103 -7.92 -2.77 -15.73
N MET A 104 -8.12 -1.45 -15.63
CA MET A 104 -8.13 -0.58 -16.80
C MET A 104 -6.72 -0.40 -17.37
N TYR A 105 -6.63 -0.34 -18.69
CA TYR A 105 -5.42 0.07 -19.38
C TYR A 105 -5.18 1.57 -19.25
N ASP A 106 -3.91 1.98 -19.28
CA ASP A 106 -3.52 3.38 -19.06
C ASP A 106 -4.20 4.33 -20.07
N TRP A 107 -4.37 3.90 -21.33
CA TRP A 107 -5.07 4.68 -22.36
C TRP A 107 -6.57 4.89 -22.05
N GLN A 108 -7.24 3.92 -21.42
CA GLN A 108 -8.64 4.04 -21.02
C GLN A 108 -8.78 5.04 -19.87
N ILE A 109 -7.84 5.00 -18.93
CA ILE A 109 -7.81 5.91 -17.78
C ILE A 109 -7.52 7.34 -18.26
N MET A 110 -6.54 7.51 -19.15
CA MET A 110 -6.23 8.79 -19.79
C MET A 110 -7.44 9.40 -20.48
N GLN A 111 -8.16 8.60 -21.30
CA GLN A 111 -9.36 9.06 -21.99
C GLN A 111 -10.47 9.44 -21.00
N ARG A 112 -10.68 8.61 -19.97
CA ARG A 112 -11.71 8.84 -18.94
C ARG A 112 -11.45 10.09 -18.10
N LEU A 113 -10.19 10.37 -17.79
CA LEU A 113 -9.78 11.50 -16.95
C LEU A 113 -9.35 12.73 -17.77
N ASN A 114 -9.43 12.65 -19.10
CA ASN A 114 -9.05 13.69 -20.05
C ASN A 114 -7.61 14.22 -19.85
N TYR A 115 -6.65 13.29 -19.73
CA TYR A 115 -5.23 13.61 -19.62
C TYR A 115 -4.42 13.09 -20.80
N GLU A 116 -3.52 13.94 -21.28
CA GLU A 116 -2.47 13.55 -22.21
C GLU A 116 -1.42 12.65 -21.56
N LYS A 117 -0.72 11.89 -22.40
CA LYS A 117 0.21 10.82 -21.96
C LYS A 117 1.24 11.27 -20.94
N THR A 118 1.92 12.39 -21.19
CA THR A 118 2.98 12.90 -20.30
C THR A 118 2.42 13.28 -18.94
N ARG A 119 1.32 14.03 -18.91
CA ARG A 119 0.69 14.47 -17.65
C ARG A 119 0.14 13.28 -16.86
N TYR A 120 -0.46 12.32 -17.55
CA TYR A 120 -0.93 11.08 -16.92
C TYR A 120 0.22 10.29 -16.30
N ALA A 121 1.36 10.15 -16.98
CA ALA A 121 2.51 9.42 -16.46
C ALA A 121 3.06 10.05 -15.17
N GLU A 122 3.18 11.38 -15.12
CA GLU A 122 3.54 12.12 -13.90
C GLU A 122 2.53 11.89 -12.78
N LEU A 123 1.24 12.08 -13.05
CA LEU A 123 0.18 11.88 -12.06
C LEU A 123 0.16 10.45 -11.52
N LYS A 124 0.44 9.46 -12.37
CA LYS A 124 0.50 8.05 -11.96
C LYS A 124 1.70 7.77 -11.05
N ILE A 125 2.88 8.34 -11.35
CA ILE A 125 4.05 8.23 -10.45
C ILE A 125 3.74 8.90 -9.11
N ASN A 126 3.18 10.11 -9.12
CA ASN A 126 2.80 10.84 -7.92
C ASN A 126 1.74 10.08 -7.10
N ALA A 127 0.78 9.42 -7.76
CA ALA A 127 -0.23 8.60 -7.10
C ALA A 127 0.37 7.40 -6.38
N LEU A 128 1.38 6.76 -6.99
CA LEU A 128 2.06 5.62 -6.40
C LEU A 128 2.90 6.03 -5.18
N ASN A 129 3.62 7.16 -5.26
CA ASN A 129 4.38 7.69 -4.12
C ASN A 129 3.46 8.14 -2.98
N GLU A 130 2.39 8.89 -3.26
CA GLU A 130 1.44 9.27 -2.19
C GLU A 130 0.84 8.03 -1.53
N PHE A 131 0.52 6.98 -2.29
CA PHE A 131 0.05 5.74 -1.69
C PHE A 131 1.10 5.12 -0.74
N ALA A 132 2.38 5.13 -1.10
CA ALA A 132 3.44 4.64 -0.23
C ALA A 132 3.51 5.46 1.08
N ASP A 133 3.45 6.80 1.00
CA ASP A 133 3.40 7.69 2.17
C ASP A 133 2.21 7.34 3.09
N ARG A 134 1.03 7.15 2.50
CA ARG A 134 -0.20 6.84 3.25
C ARG A 134 -0.19 5.43 3.85
N LEU A 135 0.50 4.49 3.20
CA LEU A 135 0.61 3.10 3.65
C LEU A 135 1.62 2.95 4.79
N GLU A 136 2.75 3.68 4.74
CA GLU A 136 3.80 3.60 5.75
C GLU A 136 3.30 3.92 7.18
N VAL A 137 2.34 4.84 7.29
CA VAL A 137 1.75 5.21 8.59
C VAL A 137 0.67 4.23 9.08
N GLN A 138 0.33 3.20 8.29
CA GLN A 138 -0.63 2.17 8.70
C GLN A 138 0.08 1.05 9.47
N PRO A 139 -0.52 0.55 10.57
CA PRO A 139 0.07 -0.54 11.33
C PRO A 139 0.20 -1.81 10.48
N ASP A 140 1.23 -2.59 10.77
CA ASP A 140 1.52 -3.90 10.17
C ASP A 140 1.72 -3.90 8.64
N CYS A 141 1.71 -2.73 7.99
CA CYS A 141 1.87 -2.61 6.55
C CYS A 141 3.35 -2.59 6.13
N PRO A 142 3.69 -3.14 4.95
CA PRO A 142 5.06 -3.09 4.46
C PRO A 142 5.45 -1.66 4.09
N ASN A 143 6.69 -1.28 4.44
CA ASN A 143 7.28 -0.05 3.89
C ASN A 143 7.67 -0.29 2.42
N LEU A 144 7.12 0.52 1.51
CA LEU A 144 7.35 0.42 0.08
C LEU A 144 8.38 1.44 -0.45
N HIS A 145 8.81 2.38 0.39
CA HIS A 145 9.78 3.41 0.04
C HIS A 145 11.16 2.85 -0.25
N VAL A 146 11.88 3.56 -1.12
CA VAL A 146 13.32 3.40 -1.30
C VAL A 146 14.00 4.71 -0.93
N TYR A 147 14.62 4.74 0.24
CA TYR A 147 15.34 5.92 0.73
C TYR A 147 16.71 6.06 0.06
N ILE A 148 17.04 7.27 -0.34
CA ILE A 148 18.34 7.62 -0.89
C ILE A 148 19.29 7.76 0.30
N LYS A 149 20.28 6.87 0.39
CA LYS A 149 21.32 6.97 1.42
C LYS A 149 22.04 8.31 1.28
N LYS A 150 22.08 9.10 2.35
CA LYS A 150 23.02 10.23 2.43
C LYS A 150 24.43 9.63 2.41
N ASN A 151 25.20 9.88 1.35
CA ASN A 151 26.62 9.57 1.35
C ASN A 151 27.25 10.35 2.51
N GLY A 152 27.74 9.64 3.53
CA GLY A 152 28.52 10.25 4.59
C GLY A 152 29.76 10.86 3.96
N ASN A 153 29.84 12.19 3.94
CA ASN A 153 31.11 12.87 3.71
C ASN A 153 32.02 12.53 4.90
N GLN A 154 32.87 11.53 4.71
CA GLN A 154 34.13 11.42 5.43
C GLN A 154 35.02 12.55 4.91
N THR A 155 34.96 13.69 5.57
CA THR A 155 36.10 14.61 5.68
C THR A 155 36.40 14.71 7.16
N GLU A 156 37.08 13.69 7.68
CA GLU A 156 37.88 13.83 8.87
C GLU A 156 39.32 14.12 8.40
N SER A 157 39.75 15.35 8.75
CA SER A 157 41.11 15.85 8.99
C SER A 157 42.19 15.68 7.94
#